data_AF-F4RTF9-F1
#
_entry.id   AF-F4RTF9-F1
#
_cell.length_a   1.000
_cell.length_b   1.000
_cell.length_c   1.000
_cell.angle_alpha   90.00
_cell.angle_beta   90.00
_cell.angle_gamma   90.00
#
_symmetry.space_group_name_H-M   'P 1'
#
loop_
_entity.id
_entity.type
_entity.pdbx_description
1 polymer ?
#
loop_
_entity_poly.entity_id
_entity_poly.type
_entity_poly.pdbx_seq_one_letter_code
_entity_poly.pdbx_strand_id
1 'polypeptide(L)'
;MSAPPEQISVFIPIHLLDYLVVDTSTNQIKTSDILEKVTSDELYNFIQAFKPHLTILSPERDNPKFLKTVFVEMVVPLINNLIPSELKNTHYIQALFHHPLPGFKESPIRIMYQDEINLKRFTNFNIWVLQYLRTGRYYVAAEHLFTFIKQYNFLYENKICEIRLEKEQAQSLIQEQVTNLRKAYQKLESTNMQLQQEAISQFHTVLKNWKVAGEATVEHRLDILNQAVKDLGFLDALEEYHQ
;
A
#
# COMPACT_ATOMS: atom_id res chain seq x y z
N MET A 1 13.44 -8.98 7.21
CA MET A 1 12.15 -8.27 7.01
C MET A 1 12.45 -6.79 7.20
N SER A 2 12.34 -5.98 6.15
CA SER A 2 12.45 -4.52 6.30
C SER A 2 11.17 -4.01 6.96
N ALA A 3 11.30 -3.12 7.95
CA ALA A 3 10.14 -2.44 8.52
C ALA A 3 9.36 -1.72 7.40
N PRO A 4 8.02 -1.63 7.47
CA PRO A 4 7.28 -0.78 6.55
C PRO A 4 7.90 0.63 6.56
N PRO A 5 7.98 1.32 5.41
CA PRO A 5 8.49 2.68 5.40
C PRO A 5 7.68 3.51 6.40
N GLU A 6 8.30 4.46 7.08
CA GLU A 6 7.61 5.31 8.05
C GLU A 6 7.45 6.71 7.47
N GLN A 7 6.25 7.30 7.60
CA GLN A 7 6.05 8.70 7.26
C GLN A 7 6.35 9.53 8.51
N ILE A 8 7.51 10.18 8.50
CA ILE A 8 7.99 11.02 9.60
C ILE A 8 7.58 12.50 9.48
N SER A 9 7.03 12.88 8.33
CA SER A 9 6.73 14.28 8.01
C SER A 9 5.63 14.47 6.98
N VAL A 10 5.07 15.68 6.90
CA VAL A 10 4.14 16.12 5.88
C VAL A 10 4.59 17.47 5.28
N PHE A 11 4.34 17.69 3.99
CA PHE A 11 4.59 18.97 3.34
C PHE A 11 3.33 19.83 3.37
N ILE A 12 3.41 21.00 4.01
CA ILE A 12 2.27 21.92 4.14
C ILE A 12 2.50 23.14 3.23
N PRO A 13 1.59 23.42 2.28
CA PRO A 13 1.64 24.63 1.46
C PRO A 13 1.61 25.91 2.30
N ILE A 14 2.35 26.94 1.86
CA ILE A 14 2.50 28.21 2.60
C ILE A 14 1.15 28.84 2.93
N HIS A 15 0.24 28.89 1.97
CA HIS A 15 -1.08 29.53 2.14
C HIS A 15 -1.96 28.82 3.17
N LEU A 16 -1.61 27.61 3.60
CA LEU A 16 -2.30 26.89 4.66
C LEU A 16 -1.67 27.13 6.04
N LEU A 17 -0.42 27.59 6.11
CA LEU A 17 0.29 27.81 7.37
C LEU A 17 -0.37 28.91 8.22
N ASP A 18 -0.93 29.93 7.58
CA ASP A 18 -1.61 31.04 8.26
C ASP A 18 -2.81 30.59 9.11
N TYR A 19 -3.36 29.41 8.82
CA TYR A 19 -4.46 28.81 9.58
C TYR A 19 -3.98 27.94 10.75
N LEU A 20 -2.71 27.53 10.79
CA LEU A 20 -2.14 26.67 11.83
C LEU A 20 -1.70 27.51 13.04
N VAL A 21 -2.67 27.93 13.85
CA VAL A 21 -2.41 28.68 15.08
C VAL A 21 -2.00 27.75 16.21
N VAL A 22 -0.79 27.94 16.75
CA VAL A 22 -0.29 27.22 17.91
C VAL A 22 -0.79 27.89 19.20
N ASP A 23 -1.51 27.15 20.03
CA ASP A 23 -1.82 27.55 21.39
C ASP A 23 -0.55 27.49 22.24
N THR A 24 -0.11 28.64 22.74
CA THR A 24 1.11 28.74 23.56
C THR A 24 0.96 28.11 24.94
N SER A 25 -0.26 27.91 25.42
CA SER A 25 -0.53 27.31 26.73
C SER A 25 -0.50 25.78 26.70
N THR A 26 -0.98 25.17 25.62
CA THR A 26 -1.03 23.70 25.46
C THR A 26 0.05 23.16 24.52
N ASN A 27 0.74 24.04 23.78
CA ASN A 27 1.66 23.70 22.70
C ASN A 27 0.98 22.74 21.70
N GLN A 28 -0.26 23.04 21.31
CA GLN A 28 -1.05 22.29 20.34
C GLN A 28 -1.63 23.21 19.27
N ILE A 29 -1.94 22.67 18.10
CA ILE A 29 -2.54 23.43 17.00
C ILE A 29 -4.06 23.52 17.21
N LYS A 30 -4.64 24.72 17.11
CA LYS A 30 -6.08 24.95 17.24
C LYS A 30 -6.83 24.56 15.96
N THR A 31 -7.22 23.30 15.87
CA THR A 31 -7.92 22.75 14.70
C THR A 31 -9.35 23.26 14.53
N SER A 32 -10.00 23.71 15.62
CA SER A 32 -11.31 24.38 15.58
C SER A 32 -11.28 25.67 14.76
N ASP A 33 -10.23 26.48 14.94
CA ASP A 33 -10.10 27.79 14.32
C ASP A 33 -9.92 27.68 12.80
N ILE A 34 -9.37 26.55 12.33
CA ILE A 34 -9.24 26.24 10.91
C ILE A 34 -10.64 26.11 10.30
N LEU A 35 -11.52 25.29 10.89
CA LEU A 35 -12.87 25.01 10.38
C LEU A 35 -13.80 26.23 10.32
N GLU A 36 -13.50 27.26 11.11
CA GLU A 36 -14.23 28.53 11.15
C GLU A 36 -13.76 29.52 10.10
N LYS A 37 -12.49 29.45 9.68
CA LYS A 37 -11.85 30.47 8.82
C LYS A 37 -11.65 30.04 7.37
N VAL A 38 -11.46 28.74 7.11
CA VAL A 38 -11.13 28.26 5.77
C VAL A 38 -12.35 28.13 4.87
N THR A 39 -12.16 28.44 3.59
CA THR A 39 -13.09 28.12 2.51
C THR A 39 -13.10 26.62 2.20
N SER A 40 -14.08 26.13 1.45
CA SER A 40 -14.14 24.73 1.01
C SER A 40 -12.90 24.32 0.20
N ASP A 41 -12.41 25.20 -0.68
CA ASP A 41 -11.22 24.94 -1.50
C ASP A 41 -9.96 24.82 -0.65
N GLU A 42 -9.81 25.69 0.36
CA GLU A 42 -8.71 25.62 1.32
C GLU A 42 -8.79 24.37 2.20
N LEU A 43 -10.00 23.99 2.62
CA LEU A 43 -10.23 22.77 3.37
C LEU A 43 -9.87 21.52 2.55
N TYR A 44 -10.22 21.52 1.26
CA TYR A 44 -9.80 20.47 0.33
C TYR A 44 -8.28 20.44 0.17
N ASN A 45 -7.62 21.60 0.06
CA ASN A 45 -6.16 21.68 -0.01
C ASN A 45 -5.49 21.15 1.27
N PHE A 46 -6.08 21.41 2.44
CA PHE A 46 -5.66 20.80 3.70
C PHE A 46 -5.77 19.27 3.64
N ILE A 47 -6.91 18.75 3.19
CA ILE A 47 -7.09 17.31 3.05
C ILE A 47 -6.03 16.71 2.10
N GLN A 48 -5.78 17.33 0.95
CA GLN A 48 -4.78 16.84 -0.01
C GLN A 48 -3.35 16.90 0.52
N ALA A 49 -2.98 17.94 1.28
CA ALA A 49 -1.64 18.05 1.87
C ALA A 49 -1.35 16.90 2.86
N PHE A 50 -2.35 16.53 3.67
CA PHE A 50 -2.20 15.50 4.70
C PHE A 50 -2.57 14.09 4.24
N LYS A 51 -3.42 13.98 3.21
CA LYS A 51 -3.89 12.73 2.59
C LYS A 51 -3.79 12.82 1.07
N PRO A 52 -2.57 12.84 0.49
CA PRO A 52 -2.36 13.03 -0.95
C PRO A 52 -2.93 11.88 -1.82
N HIS A 53 -3.19 10.72 -1.22
CA HIS A 53 -3.78 9.57 -1.91
C HIS A 53 -5.32 9.54 -1.79
N LEU A 54 -5.93 10.47 -1.06
CA LEU A 54 -7.38 10.56 -0.93
C LEU A 54 -7.96 11.35 -2.11
N THR A 55 -8.76 10.67 -2.93
CA THR A 55 -9.54 11.27 -4.01
C THR A 55 -10.99 11.44 -3.58
N ILE A 56 -11.45 12.68 -3.49
CA ILE A 56 -12.86 13.01 -3.23
C ILE A 56 -13.50 13.39 -4.57
N LEU A 57 -14.54 12.66 -4.96
CA LEU A 57 -15.24 12.88 -6.22
C LEU A 57 -16.38 13.89 -6.08
N SER A 58 -16.75 14.57 -7.16
CA SER A 58 -17.97 15.39 -7.19
C SER A 58 -19.21 14.49 -7.09
N PRO A 59 -20.28 14.93 -6.39
CA PRO A 59 -20.49 16.27 -5.83
C PRO A 59 -19.90 16.49 -4.43
N GLU A 60 -19.36 15.45 -3.78
CA GLU A 60 -18.90 15.57 -2.38
C GLU A 60 -17.66 16.46 -2.20
N ARG A 61 -16.85 16.59 -3.25
CA ARG A 61 -15.79 17.60 -3.31
C ARG A 61 -16.33 19.01 -3.09
N ASP A 62 -17.53 19.28 -3.59
CA ASP A 62 -18.16 20.60 -3.56
C ASP A 62 -19.09 20.77 -2.34
N ASN A 63 -19.19 19.76 -1.48
CA ASN A 63 -20.02 19.74 -0.28
C ASN A 63 -19.22 20.17 0.96
N PRO A 64 -19.43 21.40 1.49
CA PRO A 64 -18.65 21.90 2.62
C PRO A 64 -18.82 21.06 3.88
N LYS A 65 -20.01 20.49 4.10
CA LYS A 65 -20.29 19.66 5.29
C LYS A 65 -19.49 18.37 5.23
N PHE A 66 -19.42 17.75 4.06
CA PHE A 66 -18.65 16.54 3.83
C PHE A 66 -17.15 16.78 4.02
N LEU A 67 -16.60 17.83 3.40
CA LEU A 67 -15.19 18.19 3.56
C LEU A 67 -14.84 18.45 5.03
N LYS A 68 -15.72 19.11 5.80
CA LYS A 68 -15.52 19.29 7.25
C LYS A 68 -15.47 17.97 7.99
N THR A 69 -16.35 17.01 7.66
CA THR A 69 -16.31 15.67 8.26
C THR A 69 -15.00 14.95 7.91
N VAL A 70 -14.58 14.96 6.64
CA VAL A 70 -13.30 14.34 6.22
C VAL A 70 -12.13 14.97 6.97
N PHE A 71 -12.09 16.31 7.06
CA PHE A 71 -11.03 17.01 7.75
C PHE A 71 -10.96 16.62 9.24
N VAL A 72 -12.10 16.64 9.94
CA VAL A 72 -12.16 16.27 11.37
C VAL A 72 -11.73 14.83 11.61
N GLU A 73 -12.21 13.89 10.79
CA GLU A 73 -11.97 12.47 11.02
C GLU A 73 -10.59 12.01 10.55
N MET A 74 -10.06 12.60 9.47
CA MET A 74 -8.86 12.09 8.80
C MET A 74 -7.64 13.01 8.88
N VAL A 75 -7.83 14.32 9.06
CA VAL A 75 -6.75 15.32 9.01
C VAL A 75 -6.41 15.85 10.41
N VAL A 76 -7.42 16.16 11.24
CA VAL A 76 -7.20 16.65 12.63
C VAL A 76 -6.28 15.75 13.45
N PRO A 77 -6.41 14.41 13.44
CA PRO A 77 -5.47 13.54 14.15
C PRO A 77 -4.02 13.70 13.68
N LEU A 78 -3.82 13.98 12.39
CA LEU A 78 -2.49 14.19 11.81
C LEU A 78 -1.93 15.55 12.19
N ILE A 79 -2.76 16.59 12.16
CA ILE A 79 -2.38 17.95 12.62
C ILE A 79 -1.98 17.91 14.10
N ASN A 80 -2.74 17.21 14.93
CA ASN A 80 -2.45 17.09 16.37
C ASN A 80 -1.17 16.29 16.66
N ASN A 81 -0.68 15.51 15.69
CA ASN A 81 0.58 14.79 15.78
C ASN A 81 1.77 15.62 15.26
N LEU A 82 1.58 16.84 14.75
CA LEU A 82 2.69 17.69 14.29
C LEU A 82 3.47 18.29 15.45
N ILE A 83 4.78 18.48 15.26
CA ILE A 83 5.66 19.20 16.18
C ILE A 83 5.51 20.72 15.97
N PRO A 84 4.84 21.48 16.86
CA PRO A 84 4.48 22.87 16.59
C PRO A 84 5.68 23.82 16.55
N SER A 85 6.80 23.46 17.20
CA SER A 85 8.03 24.26 17.19
C SER A 85 8.67 24.37 15.81
N GLU A 86 8.36 23.46 14.90
CA GLU A 86 8.93 23.42 13.55
C GLU A 86 8.14 24.22 12.52
N LEU A 87 6.96 24.73 12.88
CA LEU A 87 6.09 25.51 12.00
C LEU A 87 6.55 26.97 11.80
N LYS A 88 7.78 27.33 12.20
CA LYS A 88 8.23 28.73 12.36
C LYS A 88 9.11 29.32 11.23
N ASN A 89 9.39 28.60 10.13
CA ASN A 89 10.29 29.11 9.06
C ASN A 89 9.76 28.86 7.62
N THR A 90 10.15 29.73 6.68
CA THR A 90 9.41 30.07 5.45
C THR A 90 9.73 29.27 4.17
N HIS A 91 8.71 29.23 3.29
CA HIS A 91 8.62 28.82 1.87
C HIS A 91 8.04 27.42 1.56
N TYR A 92 8.18 26.45 2.46
CA TYR A 92 7.39 25.21 2.53
C TYR A 92 7.84 24.52 3.81
N ILE A 93 6.91 24.04 4.65
CA ILE A 93 7.30 23.36 5.88
C ILE A 93 7.10 21.87 5.69
N GLN A 94 8.22 21.15 5.71
CA GLN A 94 8.21 19.74 6.04
C GLN A 94 7.98 19.67 7.56
N ALA A 95 6.72 19.53 7.97
CA ALA A 95 6.36 19.48 9.37
C ALA A 95 6.58 18.04 9.87
N LEU A 96 7.43 17.88 10.89
CA LEU A 96 7.67 16.58 11.50
C LEU A 96 6.49 16.15 12.38
N PHE A 97 6.29 14.85 12.47
CA PHE A 97 5.35 14.23 13.41
C PHE A 97 6.05 13.89 14.74
N HIS A 98 5.33 14.01 15.86
CA HIS A 98 5.77 13.51 17.16
C HIS A 98 5.98 12.00 17.15
N HIS A 99 5.10 11.28 16.45
CA HIS A 99 5.20 9.85 16.24
C HIS A 99 5.19 9.54 14.74
N PRO A 100 6.18 8.77 14.23
CA PRO A 100 6.16 8.29 12.86
C PRO A 100 4.84 7.60 12.56
N LEU A 101 4.21 7.99 11.47
CA LEU A 101 3.03 7.29 11.00
C LEU A 101 3.50 6.02 10.28
N PRO A 102 2.84 4.88 10.49
CA PRO A 102 3.14 3.70 9.70
C PRO A 102 2.92 4.04 8.22
N GLY A 103 4.00 4.07 7.45
CA GLY A 103 3.96 4.34 6.02
C GLY A 103 3.48 3.09 5.31
N PHE A 104 2.18 2.85 5.45
CA PHE A 104 1.49 2.08 4.46
C PHE A 104 1.61 2.86 3.15
N LYS A 105 1.94 2.16 2.06
CA LYS A 105 1.72 2.68 0.72
C LYS A 105 0.21 2.92 0.62
N GLU A 106 -0.32 4.08 1.04
CA GLU A 106 -1.77 4.28 1.09
C GLU A 106 -2.28 4.10 -0.33
N SER A 107 -3.17 3.11 -0.54
CA SER A 107 -3.82 3.01 -1.83
C SER A 107 -4.69 4.22 -2.06
N PRO A 108 -4.91 4.63 -3.33
CA PRO A 108 -5.82 5.70 -3.65
C PRO A 108 -7.20 5.45 -3.01
N ILE A 109 -7.55 6.24 -2.00
CA ILE A 109 -8.85 6.11 -1.35
C ILE A 109 -9.80 6.93 -2.18
N ARG A 110 -10.82 6.29 -2.76
CA ARG A 110 -11.96 7.01 -3.32
C ARG A 110 -13.04 7.04 -2.26
N ILE A 111 -13.44 8.25 -1.86
CA ILE A 111 -14.59 8.44 -0.97
C ILE A 111 -15.72 9.07 -1.79
N MET A 112 -16.84 8.37 -1.84
CA MET A 112 -18.07 8.75 -2.53
C MET A 112 -19.19 9.11 -1.55
N TYR A 113 -19.14 8.62 -0.32
CA TYR A 113 -20.22 8.80 0.65
C TYR A 113 -19.71 9.02 2.09
N GLN A 114 -20.54 9.64 2.94
CA GLN A 114 -20.14 10.03 4.29
C GLN A 114 -19.87 8.83 5.22
N ASP A 115 -20.54 7.70 5.00
CA ASP A 115 -20.39 6.44 5.74
C ASP A 115 -19.05 5.72 5.44
N GLU A 116 -18.33 6.15 4.41
CA GLU A 116 -16.96 5.70 4.12
C GLU A 116 -15.92 6.43 4.98
N ILE A 117 -16.29 7.55 5.62
CA ILE A 117 -15.43 8.31 6.55
C ILE A 117 -15.45 7.62 7.92
N ASN A 118 -14.86 6.42 8.00
CA ASN A 118 -14.63 5.72 9.25
C ASN A 118 -13.15 5.37 9.37
N LEU A 119 -12.40 6.22 10.08
CA LEU A 119 -10.95 6.07 10.25
C LEU A 119 -10.57 4.71 10.85
N LYS A 120 -11.38 4.19 11.78
CA LYS A 120 -11.14 2.90 12.43
C LYS A 120 -11.34 1.74 11.45
N ARG A 121 -12.40 1.79 10.63
CA ARG A 121 -12.64 0.82 9.55
C ARG A 121 -11.51 0.87 8.52
N PHE A 122 -11.11 2.06 8.11
CA PHE A 122 -10.02 2.25 7.16
C PHE A 122 -8.69 1.67 7.67
N THR A 123 -8.30 2.07 8.88
CA THR A 123 -7.09 1.61 9.55
C THR A 123 -7.10 0.09 9.73
N ASN A 124 -8.21 -0.49 10.19
CA ASN A 124 -8.33 -1.94 10.36
C ASN A 124 -8.14 -2.69 9.04
N PHE A 125 -8.78 -2.23 7.96
CA PHE A 125 -8.61 -2.87 6.65
C PHE A 125 -7.15 -2.80 6.18
N ASN A 126 -6.52 -1.63 6.28
CA ASN A 126 -5.16 -1.45 5.77
C ASN A 126 -4.12 -2.27 6.54
N ILE A 127 -4.22 -2.27 7.87
CA ILE A 127 -3.29 -3.00 8.74
C ILE A 127 -3.50 -4.52 8.61
N TRP A 128 -4.76 -4.96 8.73
CA TRP A 128 -5.03 -6.39 8.92
C TRP A 128 -5.34 -7.12 7.62
N VAL A 129 -5.76 -6.44 6.56
CA VAL A 129 -6.08 -7.09 5.28
C VAL A 129 -5.06 -6.71 4.22
N LEU A 130 -4.99 -5.42 3.88
CA LEU A 130 -4.22 -4.94 2.74
C LEU A 130 -2.71 -5.20 2.89
N GLN A 131 -2.16 -5.04 4.09
CA GLN A 131 -0.76 -5.34 4.36
C GLN A 131 -0.43 -6.82 4.08
N TYR A 132 -1.33 -7.73 4.44
CA TYR A 132 -1.12 -9.16 4.22
C TYR A 132 -1.32 -9.55 2.75
N LEU A 133 -2.28 -8.94 2.05
CA LEU A 133 -2.43 -9.09 0.60
C LEU A 133 -1.13 -8.70 -0.12
N ARG A 134 -0.60 -7.51 0.17
CA ARG A 134 0.63 -6.98 -0.45
C ARG A 134 1.91 -7.74 -0.13
N THR A 135 1.90 -8.50 0.97
CA THR A 135 3.06 -9.32 1.37
C THR A 135 2.94 -10.76 0.91
N GLY A 136 1.92 -11.09 0.10
CA GLY A 136 1.69 -12.44 -0.41
C GLY A 136 1.14 -13.42 0.63
N ARG A 137 0.69 -12.92 1.79
CA ARG A 137 0.18 -13.74 2.89
C ARG A 137 -1.35 -13.87 2.79
N TYR A 138 -1.81 -14.40 1.66
CA TYR A 138 -3.22 -14.33 1.28
C TYR A 138 -4.17 -15.07 2.22
N TYR A 139 -3.75 -16.21 2.78
CA TYR A 139 -4.54 -16.94 3.76
C TYR A 139 -4.83 -16.09 5.01
N VAL A 140 -3.79 -15.46 5.57
CA VAL A 140 -3.90 -14.57 6.73
C VAL A 140 -4.75 -13.34 6.39
N ALA A 141 -4.58 -12.80 5.18
CA ALA A 141 -5.41 -11.69 4.71
C ALA A 141 -6.90 -12.05 4.66
N ALA A 142 -7.26 -13.26 4.23
CA ALA A 142 -8.65 -13.69 4.18
C ALA A 142 -9.26 -13.93 5.58
N GLU A 143 -8.51 -14.47 6.53
CA GLU A 143 -8.99 -14.59 7.92
C GLU A 143 -9.30 -13.22 8.53
N HIS A 144 -8.42 -12.24 8.29
CA HIS A 144 -8.65 -10.87 8.71
C HIS A 144 -9.80 -10.21 7.94
N LEU A 145 -9.96 -10.50 6.64
CA LEU A 145 -11.08 -9.99 5.85
C LEU A 145 -12.41 -10.54 6.34
N PHE A 146 -12.47 -11.82 6.68
CA PHE A 146 -13.66 -12.44 7.28
C PHE A 146 -14.02 -11.76 8.62
N THR A 147 -13.03 -11.55 9.48
CA THR A 147 -13.21 -10.84 10.75
C THR A 147 -13.67 -9.38 10.52
N PHE A 148 -13.09 -8.72 9.53
CA PHE A 148 -13.45 -7.36 9.14
C PHE A 148 -14.91 -7.27 8.67
N ILE A 149 -15.35 -8.18 7.81
CA ILE A 149 -16.74 -8.22 7.31
C ILE A 149 -17.70 -8.54 8.45
N LYS A 150 -17.34 -9.44 9.37
CA LYS A 150 -18.15 -9.70 10.57
C LYS A 150 -18.30 -8.45 11.46
N GLN A 151 -17.29 -7.59 11.50
CA GLN A 151 -17.30 -6.37 12.30
C GLN A 151 -18.07 -5.22 11.61
N TYR A 152 -17.95 -5.08 10.29
CA TYR A 152 -18.45 -3.94 9.53
C TYR A 152 -19.57 -4.28 8.53
N ASN A 153 -20.08 -5.51 8.56
CA ASN A 153 -21.16 -6.11 7.78
C ASN A 153 -20.95 -6.24 6.26
N PHE A 154 -20.10 -5.41 5.64
CA PHE A 154 -19.90 -5.42 4.20
C PHE A 154 -18.51 -4.90 3.80
N LEU A 155 -18.16 -5.04 2.53
CA LEU A 155 -16.94 -4.52 1.93
C LEU A 155 -17.30 -3.41 0.92
N TYR A 156 -16.61 -2.27 0.98
CA TYR A 156 -16.81 -1.20 0.00
C TYR A 156 -16.10 -1.55 -1.32
N GLU A 157 -16.63 -1.04 -2.45
CA GLU A 157 -16.06 -1.28 -3.79
C GLU A 157 -14.59 -0.85 -3.87
N ASN A 158 -14.19 0.22 -3.18
CA ASN A 158 -12.79 0.64 -3.15
C ASN A 158 -11.87 -0.43 -2.53
N LYS A 159 -12.35 -1.23 -1.58
CA LYS A 159 -11.61 -2.34 -0.96
C LYS A 159 -11.59 -3.58 -1.84
N ILE A 160 -12.66 -3.83 -2.60
CA ILE A 160 -12.68 -4.88 -3.64
C ILE A 160 -11.69 -4.54 -4.75
N CYS A 161 -11.63 -3.26 -5.17
CA CYS A 161 -10.63 -2.77 -6.11
C CYS A 161 -9.19 -3.04 -5.64
N GLU A 162 -8.90 -2.96 -4.34
CA GLU A 162 -7.58 -3.34 -3.83
C GLU A 162 -7.25 -4.82 -4.05
N ILE A 163 -8.22 -5.71 -3.81
CA ILE A 163 -8.04 -7.15 -4.06
C ILE A 163 -7.76 -7.38 -5.55
N ARG A 164 -8.50 -6.70 -6.43
CA ARG A 164 -8.30 -6.74 -7.88
C ARG A 164 -6.91 -6.25 -8.30
N LEU A 165 -6.42 -5.15 -7.71
CA LEU A 165 -5.07 -4.63 -7.98
C LEU A 165 -3.98 -5.63 -7.58
N GLU A 166 -4.14 -6.32 -6.45
CA GLU A 166 -3.18 -7.35 -6.03
C GLU A 166 -3.26 -8.60 -6.93
N LYS A 167 -4.44 -8.94 -7.45
CA LYS A 167 -4.63 -9.99 -8.47
C LYS A 167 -3.89 -9.66 -9.77
N GLU A 168 -4.01 -8.43 -10.28
CA GLU A 168 -3.28 -7.96 -11.46
C GLU A 168 -1.75 -8.02 -11.26
N GLN A 169 -1.27 -7.67 -10.06
CA GLN A 169 0.14 -7.80 -9.69
C GLN A 169 0.58 -9.27 -9.65
N ALA A 170 -0.20 -10.15 -9.03
CA ALA A 170 0.07 -11.59 -9.00
C ALA A 170 0.12 -12.20 -10.41
N GLN A 171 -0.78 -11.78 -11.30
CA GLN A 171 -0.79 -12.21 -12.70
C GLN A 171 0.48 -11.76 -13.44
N SER A 172 0.94 -10.53 -13.20
CA SER A 172 2.19 -10.02 -13.76
C SER A 172 3.42 -10.81 -13.27
N LEU A 173 3.43 -11.16 -11.97
CA LEU A 173 4.48 -11.99 -11.38
C LEU A 173 4.55 -13.38 -12.02
N ILE A 174 3.41 -14.00 -12.35
CA ILE A 174 3.39 -15.30 -13.05
C ILE A 174 4.11 -15.21 -14.39
N GLN A 175 3.88 -14.15 -15.18
CA GLN A 175 4.55 -13.98 -16.47
C GLN A 175 6.08 -13.88 -16.30
N GLU A 176 6.53 -13.18 -15.26
CA GLU A 176 7.94 -13.10 -14.91
C GLU A 176 8.50 -14.48 -14.51
N GLN A 177 7.78 -15.23 -13.67
CA GLN A 177 8.21 -16.55 -13.21
C GLN A 177 8.26 -17.56 -14.35
N VAL A 178 7.31 -17.53 -15.29
CA VAL A 178 7.35 -18.36 -16.50
C VAL A 178 8.58 -18.04 -17.35
N THR A 179 8.89 -16.75 -17.52
CA THR A 179 10.08 -16.31 -18.26
C THR A 179 11.37 -16.80 -17.59
N ASN A 180 11.43 -16.67 -16.28
CA ASN A 180 12.56 -17.12 -15.47
C ASN A 180 12.75 -18.65 -15.51
N LEU A 181 11.66 -19.41 -15.42
CA LEU A 181 11.67 -20.87 -15.54
C LEU A 181 12.14 -21.30 -16.93
N ARG A 182 11.64 -20.67 -18.00
CA ARG A 182 12.08 -20.92 -19.37
C ARG A 182 13.58 -20.69 -19.54
N LYS A 183 14.11 -19.57 -19.03
CA LYS A 183 15.56 -19.28 -19.05
C LYS A 183 16.38 -20.33 -18.30
N ALA A 184 15.89 -20.82 -17.16
CA ALA A 184 16.55 -21.87 -16.40
C ALA A 184 16.59 -23.20 -17.18
N TYR A 185 15.47 -23.60 -17.80
CA TYR A 185 15.41 -24.78 -18.67
C TYR A 185 16.38 -24.67 -19.85
N GLN A 186 16.40 -23.53 -20.55
CA GLN A 186 17.31 -23.32 -21.69
C GLN A 186 18.78 -23.44 -21.27
N LYS A 187 19.14 -22.91 -20.10
CA LYS A 187 20.50 -23.04 -19.56
C LYS A 187 20.85 -24.48 -19.20
N LEU A 188 19.91 -25.21 -18.60
CA LEU A 188 20.08 -26.63 -18.26
C LEU A 188 20.21 -27.48 -19.54
N GLU A 189 19.40 -27.21 -20.55
CA GLU A 189 19.47 -27.86 -21.86
C GLU A 189 20.82 -27.61 -22.53
N SER A 190 21.29 -26.36 -22.55
CA SER A 190 22.63 -26.03 -23.06
C SER A 190 23.74 -26.78 -22.32
N THR A 191 23.64 -26.89 -20.99
CA THR A 191 24.59 -27.65 -20.18
C THR A 191 24.55 -29.15 -20.51
N ASN A 192 23.35 -29.70 -20.72
CA ASN A 192 23.18 -31.10 -21.11
C ASN A 192 23.76 -31.38 -22.50
N MET A 193 23.58 -30.47 -23.46
CA MET A 193 24.19 -30.58 -24.80
C MET A 193 25.72 -30.56 -24.72
N GLN A 194 26.30 -29.66 -23.93
CA GLN A 194 27.75 -29.61 -23.70
C GLN A 194 28.28 -30.90 -23.06
N LEU A 195 27.56 -31.46 -22.08
CA LEU A 195 27.92 -32.74 -21.45
C LEU A 195 27.93 -33.91 -22.44
N GLN A 196 27.03 -33.91 -23.42
CA GLN A 196 26.99 -34.93 -24.47
C GLN A 196 28.16 -34.81 -25.45
N GLN A 197 28.60 -33.57 -25.72
CA GLN A 197 29.70 -33.29 -26.66
C GLN A 197 31.10 -33.43 -26.02
N GLU A 198 31.22 -33.16 -24.72
CA GLU A 198 32.50 -33.11 -23.98
C GLU A 198 32.67 -34.28 -22.99
N ALA A 199 32.51 -35.52 -23.46
CA ALA A 199 32.62 -36.71 -22.59
C ALA A 199 34.02 -36.94 -21.98
N ILE A 200 35.08 -36.33 -22.53
CA ILE A 200 36.50 -36.55 -22.14
C ILE A 200 37.23 -35.20 -21.88
N SER A 201 36.51 -34.11 -21.62
CA SER A 201 37.14 -32.80 -21.35
C SER A 201 37.46 -32.60 -19.87
N GLN A 202 38.48 -31.79 -19.56
CA GLN A 202 38.81 -31.35 -18.20
C GLN A 202 37.65 -30.57 -17.52
N PHE A 203 36.68 -30.09 -18.30
CA PHE A 203 35.49 -29.38 -17.81
C PHE A 203 34.32 -30.32 -17.53
N HIS A 204 34.42 -31.62 -17.83
CA HIS A 204 33.32 -32.57 -17.66
C HIS A 204 32.76 -32.60 -16.23
N THR A 205 33.64 -32.56 -15.22
CA THR A 205 33.24 -32.48 -13.80
C THR A 205 32.54 -31.16 -13.48
N VAL A 206 33.01 -30.04 -14.05
CA VAL A 206 32.39 -28.72 -13.88
C VAL A 206 30.99 -28.69 -14.49
N LEU A 207 30.84 -29.23 -15.71
CA LEU A 207 29.57 -29.32 -16.41
C LEU A 207 28.57 -30.22 -15.66
N LYS A 208 29.02 -31.32 -15.04
CA LYS A 208 28.16 -32.14 -14.16
C LYS A 208 27.65 -31.35 -12.96
N ASN A 209 28.52 -30.57 -12.31
CA ASN A 209 28.10 -29.73 -11.18
C ASN A 209 27.11 -28.65 -11.63
N TRP A 210 27.31 -28.05 -12.80
CA TRP A 210 26.38 -27.08 -13.38
C TRP A 210 25.04 -27.71 -13.75
N LYS A 211 25.03 -28.95 -14.22
CA LYS A 211 23.79 -29.69 -14.47
C LYS A 211 22.99 -29.87 -13.18
N VAL A 212 23.63 -30.38 -12.12
CA VAL A 212 22.97 -30.57 -10.82
C VAL A 212 22.43 -29.24 -10.27
N ALA A 213 23.23 -28.18 -10.33
CA ALA A 213 22.78 -26.84 -9.93
C ALA A 213 21.64 -26.30 -10.80
N GLY A 214 21.67 -26.61 -12.10
CA GLY A 214 20.63 -26.25 -13.06
C GLY A 214 19.30 -26.97 -12.80
N GLU A 215 19.35 -28.28 -12.51
CA GLU A 215 18.19 -29.08 -12.11
C GLU A 215 17.55 -28.53 -10.84
N ALA A 216 18.35 -28.28 -9.79
CA ALA A 216 17.86 -27.66 -8.55
C ALA A 216 17.27 -26.26 -8.79
N THR A 217 17.87 -25.46 -9.69
CA THR A 217 17.33 -24.14 -10.04
C THR A 217 15.99 -24.24 -10.75
N VAL A 218 15.83 -25.21 -11.66
CA VAL A 218 14.57 -25.45 -12.37
C VAL A 218 13.48 -25.89 -11.40
N GLU A 219 13.77 -26.85 -10.53
CA GLU A 219 12.84 -27.33 -9.51
C GLU A 219 12.37 -26.19 -8.60
N HIS A 220 13.32 -25.41 -8.07
CA HIS A 220 13.00 -24.26 -7.24
C HIS A 220 12.13 -23.21 -7.96
N ARG A 221 12.40 -22.93 -9.23
CA ARG A 221 11.59 -21.97 -10.01
C ARG A 221 10.19 -22.53 -10.33
N LEU A 222 10.07 -23.84 -10.52
CA LEU A 222 8.79 -24.50 -10.71
C LEU A 222 7.93 -24.40 -9.45
N ASP A 223 8.53 -24.58 -8.27
CA ASP A 223 7.83 -24.42 -6.99
C ASP A 223 7.32 -22.99 -6.79
N ILE A 224 8.15 -21.98 -7.09
CA ILE A 224 7.74 -20.57 -7.02
C ILE A 224 6.58 -20.30 -7.99
N LEU A 225 6.64 -20.81 -9.22
CA LEU A 225 5.56 -20.64 -10.20
C LEU A 225 4.27 -21.31 -9.72
N ASN A 226 4.36 -22.53 -9.20
CA ASN A 226 3.21 -23.26 -8.66
C ASN A 226 2.57 -22.50 -7.49
N GLN A 227 3.38 -21.90 -6.62
CA GLN A 227 2.87 -21.06 -5.53
C GLN A 227 2.17 -19.81 -6.08
N ALA A 228 2.79 -19.11 -7.03
CA ALA A 228 2.19 -17.91 -7.65
C ALA A 228 0.85 -18.20 -8.35
N VAL A 229 0.71 -19.37 -8.98
CA VAL A 229 -0.57 -19.81 -9.59
C VAL A 229 -1.64 -20.06 -8.52
N LYS A 230 -1.30 -20.71 -7.41
CA LYS A 230 -2.23 -20.92 -6.28
C LYS A 230 -2.67 -19.59 -5.68
N ASP A 231 -1.72 -18.68 -5.50
CA ASP A 231 -1.95 -17.34 -4.96
C ASP A 231 -2.91 -16.54 -5.86
N LEU A 232 -2.70 -16.59 -7.18
CA LEU A 232 -3.62 -15.95 -8.12
C LEU A 232 -5.03 -16.56 -8.04
N GLY A 233 -5.14 -17.89 -8.02
CA GLY A 233 -6.43 -18.56 -7.89
C GLY A 233 -7.16 -18.22 -6.58
N PHE A 234 -6.40 -18.02 -5.50
CA PHE A 234 -6.96 -17.56 -4.23
C PHE A 234 -7.49 -16.13 -4.32
N LEU A 235 -6.73 -15.21 -4.91
CA LEU A 235 -7.17 -13.82 -5.11
C LEU A 235 -8.39 -13.73 -6.02
N ASP A 236 -8.44 -14.57 -7.06
CA ASP A 236 -9.60 -14.67 -7.96
C ASP A 236 -10.86 -15.10 -7.21
N ALA A 237 -10.77 -16.17 -6.41
CA ALA A 237 -11.88 -16.63 -5.57
C ALA A 237 -12.29 -15.58 -4.51
N LEU A 238 -11.33 -14.86 -3.94
CA LEU A 238 -11.59 -13.80 -2.96
C LEU A 238 -12.31 -12.60 -3.58
N GLU A 239 -11.92 -12.21 -4.79
CA GLU A 239 -12.60 -11.17 -5.55
C GLU A 239 -14.04 -11.58 -5.88
N GLU A 240 -14.24 -12.77 -6.46
CA GLU A 240 -15.55 -13.27 -6.88
C GLU A 240 -16.53 -13.42 -5.70
N TYR A 241 -16.06 -13.89 -4.55
CA TYR A 241 -16.90 -14.05 -3.36
C TYR A 241 -17.42 -12.73 -2.78
N HIS A 242 -16.76 -11.60 -3.09
CA HIS A 242 -17.08 -10.30 -2.53
C HIS A 242 -17.71 -9.31 -3.53
N GLN A 243 -17.84 -9.69 -4.81
CA GLN A 243 -18.67 -8.98 -5.80
C GLN A 243 -20.16 -9.17 -5.52
#